data_AF-A0A7C9U1D7-F1
#
_entry.id   AF-A0A7C9U1D7-F1
#
_cell.length_a   1.000
_cell.length_b   1.000
_cell.length_c   1.000
_cell.angle_alpha   90.00
_cell.angle_beta   90.00
_cell.angle_gamma   90.00
#
_symmetry.space_group_name_H-M   'P 1'
#
loop_
_entity.id
_entity.type
_entity.pdbx_description
1 polymer ?
#
loop_
_entity_poly.entity_id
_entity_poly.type
_entity_poly.pdbx_seq_one_letter_code
_entity_poly.pdbx_strand_id
1 'polypeptide(L)' 'MNGFRWNLNDLIVNTQTNPQGRRSLTRQEIFVLGWLISYTTDRHYSDLLRDCKLAPEQCHTAIEGLLELDLLRLR' A
#
# COMPACT_ATOMS: atom_id res chain seq x y z
N MET A 1 -17.35 -9.74 4.19
CA MET A 1 -16.05 -9.26 3.71
C MET A 1 -16.32 -8.45 2.44
N ASN A 2 -16.19 -7.12 2.52
CA ASN A 2 -16.41 -6.26 1.36
C ASN A 2 -15.29 -6.52 0.34
N GLY A 3 -15.64 -6.93 -0.88
CA GLY A 3 -14.69 -7.24 -1.94
C GLY A 3 -13.80 -6.05 -2.30
N PHE A 4 -12.54 -6.33 -2.59
CA PHE A 4 -11.50 -5.40 -3.05
C PHE A 4 -12.06 -4.24 -3.88
N ARG A 5 -11.98 -3.01 -3.36
CA ARG A 5 -12.55 -1.81 -4.00
C ARG A 5 -11.53 -0.95 -4.77
N TRP A 6 -10.28 -1.38 -4.88
CA TRP A 6 -9.22 -0.54 -5.42
C TRP A 6 -8.25 -1.32 -6.31
N ASN A 7 -7.91 -0.75 -7.46
CA ASN A 7 -6.86 -1.24 -8.35
C ASN A 7 -5.51 -0.71 -7.85
N LEU A 8 -4.45 -1.53 -7.86
CA LEU A 8 -3.12 -1.04 -7.47
C LEU A 8 -2.67 0.14 -8.33
N ASN A 9 -3.06 0.20 -9.59
CA ASN A 9 -2.74 1.31 -10.48
C ASN A 9 -3.46 2.61 -10.10
N ASP A 10 -4.51 2.54 -9.30
CA ASP A 10 -5.23 3.70 -8.78
C ASP A 10 -4.61 4.26 -7.49
N LEU A 11 -3.67 3.52 -6.86
CA LEU A 11 -2.96 3.97 -5.67
C LEU A 11 -1.84 4.95 -6.02
N ILE A 12 -1.93 6.18 -5.53
CA ILE A 12 -0.87 7.17 -5.62
C ILE A 12 -0.15 7.25 -4.28
N VAL A 13 1.18 7.24 -4.30
CA VAL A 13 2.01 7.50 -3.12
C VAL A 13 1.99 9.00 -2.84
N ASN A 14 1.56 9.38 -1.63
CA ASN A 14 1.62 10.76 -1.16
C ASN A 14 3.02 11.01 -0.57
N THR A 15 3.80 11.86 -1.25
CA THR A 15 5.15 12.27 -0.79
C THR A 15 5.10 13.42 0.20
N GLN A 16 3.92 14.00 0.46
CA GLN A 16 3.72 15.03 1.47
C GLN A 16 3.38 14.33 2.78
N THR A 17 4.35 14.24 3.69
CA THR A 17 4.15 13.64 5.01
C THR A 17 3.16 14.49 5.81
N ASN A 18 1.92 14.01 5.96
CA ASN A 18 0.94 14.62 6.83
C ASN A 18 1.38 14.39 8.29
N PRO A 19 1.66 15.43 9.08
CA PRO A 19 2.16 15.27 10.46
C PRO A 19 1.11 14.71 11.43
N GLN A 20 -0.13 14.49 10.98
CA GLN A 20 -1.25 13.96 11.76
C GLN A 20 -1.40 12.45 11.56
N GLY A 21 -0.58 11.67 12.27
CA GLY A 21 -0.62 10.20 12.20
C GLY A 21 0.72 9.56 12.56
N ARG A 22 1.31 9.95 13.69
CA ARG A 22 2.64 9.49 14.11
C ARG A 22 2.62 8.08 14.72
N ARG A 23 2.11 7.08 14.00
CA ARG A 23 2.43 5.69 14.36
C ARG A 23 3.55 5.18 13.46
N SER A 24 4.40 4.34 14.05
CA SER A 24 5.42 3.64 13.28
C SER A 24 4.75 2.73 12.26
N LEU A 25 5.32 2.67 11.05
CA LEU A 25 4.95 1.70 10.05
C LEU A 25 5.36 0.30 10.51
N THR A 26 4.48 -0.66 10.28
CA THR A 26 4.80 -2.07 10.40
C THR A 26 5.77 -2.48 9.28
N ARG A 27 6.45 -3.61 9.47
CA ARG A 27 7.39 -4.13 8.47
C ARG A 27 6.70 -4.40 7.13
N GLN A 28 5.45 -4.87 7.16
CA GLN A 28 4.64 -5.15 5.97
C GLN A 28 4.30 -3.86 5.23
N GLU A 29 3.86 -2.81 5.95
CA GLU A 29 3.57 -1.50 5.37
C GLU A 29 4.81 -0.88 4.72
N ILE A 30 5.98 -1.01 5.35
CA ILE A 30 7.25 -0.53 4.77
C ILE A 30 7.54 -1.23 3.44
N PHE A 31 7.41 -2.56 3.39
CA PHE A 31 7.69 -3.31 2.16
C PHE A 31 6.69 -3.01 1.06
N VAL A 32 5.39 -2.95 1.38
CA VAL A 32 4.35 -2.61 0.42
C VAL A 32 4.56 -1.19 -0.12
N LEU A 33 4.81 -0.21 0.75
CA LEU A 33 5.08 1.17 0.35
C LEU A 33 6.32 1.27 -0.54
N GLY A 34 7.42 0.59 -0.17
CA GLY A 34 8.64 0.57 -0.97
C GLY A 34 8.44 -0.06 -2.35
N TRP A 35 7.65 -1.13 -2.44
CA TRP A 35 7.30 -1.75 -3.71
C TRP A 35 6.46 -0.79 -4.57
N LEU A 36 5.44 -0.14 -3.99
CA LEU A 36 4.59 0.81 -4.71
C LEU A 36 5.35 2.06 -5.20
N ILE A 37 6.42 2.46 -4.51
CA ILE A 37 7.32 3.53 -4.97
C ILE A 37 8.19 3.06 -6.15
N SER A 38 8.64 1.80 -6.11
CA SER A 38 9.54 1.25 -7.12
C SER A 38 8.84 0.98 -8.45
N TYR A 39 7.54 0.71 -8.42
CA TYR A 39 6.72 0.45 -9.61
C TYR A 39 5.66 1.54 -9.78
N THR A 40 5.82 2.37 -10.80
CA THR A 40 4.95 3.52 -11.04
C THR A 40 3.81 3.23 -12.03
N THR A 41 3.92 2.17 -12.85
CA THR A 41 2.92 1.73 -13.83
C THR A 41 2.77 0.21 -13.85
N ASP A 42 1.66 -0.27 -14.41
CA ASP A 42 1.36 -1.69 -14.67
C ASP A 42 1.54 -2.61 -13.46
N ARG A 43 1.07 -2.13 -12.30
CA ARG A 43 1.16 -2.87 -11.04
C ARG A 43 0.13 -3.99 -11.01
N HIS A 44 0.58 -5.23 -10.83
CA HIS A 44 -0.27 -6.39 -10.60
C HIS A 44 -0.20 -6.86 -9.15
N TYR A 45 -1.35 -7.26 -8.60
CA TYR A 45 -1.45 -7.71 -7.22
C TYR A 45 -0.61 -8.95 -6.94
N SER A 46 -0.55 -9.88 -7.91
CA SER A 46 0.28 -11.09 -7.81
C SER A 46 1.76 -10.79 -7.67
N ASP A 47 2.27 -9.75 -8.34
CA ASP A 47 3.68 -9.37 -8.26
C ASP A 47 4.00 -8.77 -6.89
N LEU A 48 3.11 -7.91 -6.37
CA LEU A 48 3.23 -7.36 -5.02
C LEU A 48 3.27 -8.48 -3.95
N LEU A 49 2.35 -9.45 -4.02
CA LEU A 49 2.32 -10.56 -3.07
C LEU A 49 3.58 -11.42 -3.13
N ARG A 50 4.06 -11.74 -4.35
CA ARG A 50 5.28 -12.52 -4.56
C ARG A 50 6.50 -11.80 -4.01
N ASP A 51 6.66 -10.52 -4.36
CA ASP A 51 7.88 -9.77 -4.07
C ASP A 51 7.94 -9.37 -2.58
N CYS A 52 6.80 -9.02 -1.97
CA CYS A 52 6.71 -8.75 -0.53
C CYS A 52 6.59 -10.02 0.33
N LYS A 53 6.39 -11.19 -0.28
CA LYS A 53 6.15 -12.48 0.41
C LYS A 53 5.01 -12.39 1.44
N LEU A 54 3.89 -11.78 1.03
CA LEU A 54 2.72 -11.55 1.89
C LEU A 54 1.55 -12.43 1.46
N ALA A 55 0.74 -12.84 2.45
CA ALA A 55 -0.59 -13.35 2.17
C ALA A 55 -1.51 -12.22 1.67
N PRO A 56 -2.53 -12.51 0.84
CA PRO A 56 -3.46 -11.50 0.32
C PRO A 56 -4.05 -10.58 1.39
N GLU A 57 -4.44 -11.14 2.54
CA GLU A 57 -5.06 -10.42 3.65
C GLU A 57 -4.06 -9.50 4.36
N GLN A 58 -2.82 -9.94 4.51
CA GLN A 58 -1.75 -9.13 5.11
C GLN A 58 -1.38 -7.94 4.23
N CYS A 59 -1.35 -8.16 2.92
CA CYS A 59 -1.12 -7.10 1.94
C CYS A 59 -2.29 -6.10 1.94
N HIS A 60 -3.52 -6.60 2.01
CA HIS A 60 -4.71 -5.76 2.10
C HIS A 60 -4.68 -4.86 3.33
N THR A 61 -4.47 -5.44 4.52
CA THR A 61 -4.35 -4.69 5.78
C THR A 61 -3.22 -3.65 5.72
N ALA A 62 -2.10 -3.98 5.08
CA ALA A 62 -1.00 -3.02 4.92
C ALA A 62 -1.37 -1.84 4.00
N ILE A 63 -2.08 -2.08 2.89
CA ILE A 63 -2.55 -1.00 2.00
C ILE A 63 -3.58 -0.12 2.72
N GLU A 64 -4.54 -0.71 3.45
CA GLU A 64 -5.51 0.05 4.25
C GLU A 64 -4.82 0.91 5.31
N GLY A 65 -3.86 0.35 6.06
CA GLY A 65 -3.09 1.11 7.03
C GLY A 65 -2.30 2.28 6.42
N LEU A 66 -1.77 2.11 5.21
CA LEU A 66 -1.08 3.18 4.49
C LEU A 66 -2.04 4.26 3.96
N LEU A 67 -3.28 3.91 3.60
CA LEU A 67 -4.34 4.86 3.24
C LEU A 67 -4.79 5.65 4.48
N GLU A 68 -4.94 5.00 5.63
CA GLU A 68 -5.29 5.66 6.91
C GLU A 68 -4.22 6.64 7.37
N LEU A 69 -2.94 6.36 7.07
CA LEU A 69 -1.81 7.24 7.36
C LEU A 69 -1.59 8.32 6.29
N ASP A 70 -2.48 8.42 5.30
CA ASP A 70 -2.40 9.38 4.21
C ASP A 70 -1.09 9.28 3.39
N LEU A 71 -0.43 8.11 3.44
CA LEU A 71 0.77 7.79 2.66
C LEU A 71 0.42 7.25 1.28
N LEU A 72 -0.77 6.67 1.15
CA LEU A 72 -1.40 6.35 -0.12
C LEU A 72 -2.70 7.16 -0.26
N ARG A 73 -3.08 7.44 -1.49
CA ARG A 73 -4.41 7.94 -1.86
C ARG A 73 -4.93 7.20 -3.08
N LEU A 74 -6.24 7.19 -3.25
CA LEU A 74 -6.87 6.74 -4.51
C LEU A 74 -7.00 7.93 -5.46
N ARG A 75 -6.65 7.72 -6.72
CA ARG A 75 -6.90 8.68 -7.80
C ARG A 75 -8.37 8.72 -8.22
#